data_AF-M1TRG0-F1
#
_entry.id   AF-M1TRG0-F1
#
_cell.length_a   1.000
_cell.length_b   1.000
_cell.length_c   1.000
_cell.angle_alpha   90.00
_cell.angle_beta   90.00
_cell.angle_gamma   90.00
#
_symmetry.space_group_name_H-M   'P 1'
#
loop_
_entity.id
_entity.type
_entity.pdbx_description
1 polymer ?
#
loop_
_entity_poly.entity_id
_entity_poly.type
_entity_poly.pdbx_seq_one_letter_code
_entity_poly.pdbx_strand_id
1 'polypeptide(L)'
;MRMLIPLSDIEARVGAIDEGETLVIRDLIEDASALIESFCTRGVPNPVPDVIQLVCRRMVMRALDVSSSGLPTGLDSVQNSAGPFGQTLQMQSGSTDGGAWLTKVDRKMLRRWRGGAFSIPLK
;
A
#
# COMPACT_ATOMS: atom_id res chain seq x y z
N MET A 1 -2.89 -12.21 10.82
CA MET A 1 -3.74 -11.20 10.14
C MET A 1 -4.67 -11.89 9.16
N ARG A 2 -5.77 -11.25 8.74
CA ARG A 2 -6.64 -11.81 7.69
C ARG A 2 -6.15 -11.33 6.33
N MET A 3 -5.89 -12.26 5.40
CA MET A 3 -5.60 -11.90 4.01
C MET A 3 -6.85 -11.28 3.36
N LEU A 4 -6.71 -10.08 2.80
CA LEU A 4 -7.82 -9.35 2.17
C LEU A 4 -8.07 -9.75 0.72
N ILE A 5 -7.07 -10.35 0.06
CA ILE A 5 -7.15 -10.89 -1.29
C ILE A 5 -6.42 -12.25 -1.34
N PRO A 6 -6.85 -13.20 -2.19
CA PRO A 6 -6.11 -14.44 -2.42
C PRO A 6 -4.88 -14.21 -3.31
N LEU A 7 -3.91 -15.12 -3.29
CA LEU A 7 -2.74 -15.08 -4.20
C LEU A 7 -3.15 -15.07 -5.69
N SER A 8 -4.22 -15.80 -6.02
CA SER A 8 -4.75 -15.88 -7.39
C SER A 8 -5.16 -14.53 -7.98
N ASP A 9 -5.47 -13.53 -7.14
CA ASP A 9 -5.81 -12.18 -7.60
C ASP A 9 -4.61 -11.43 -8.19
N ILE A 10 -3.41 -11.80 -7.78
CA ILE A 10 -2.12 -11.28 -8.25
C ILE A 10 -1.61 -12.11 -9.44
N GLU A 11 -1.66 -13.45 -9.34
CA GLU A 11 -1.32 -14.37 -10.45
C GLU A 11 -2.04 -14.01 -11.74
N ALA A 12 -3.35 -13.73 -11.65
CA ALA A 12 -4.16 -13.34 -12.80
C ALA A 12 -3.70 -12.03 -13.49
N ARG A 13 -2.83 -11.24 -12.86
CA ARG A 13 -2.30 -9.97 -13.41
C ARG A 13 -0.83 -10.04 -13.78
N VAL A 14 -0.02 -10.73 -12.98
CA VAL A 14 1.43 -10.82 -13.17
C VAL A 14 1.80 -11.92 -14.17
N GLY A 15 1.00 -12.98 -14.26
CA GLY A 15 1.29 -14.15 -15.09
C GLY A 15 1.86 -15.30 -14.27
N ALA A 16 2.71 -16.11 -14.88
CA ALA A 16 3.36 -17.23 -14.18
C ALA A 16 4.29 -16.70 -13.08
N ILE A 17 4.19 -17.31 -11.90
CA ILE A 17 4.93 -16.93 -10.69
C ILE A 17 5.72 -18.16 -10.22
N ASP A 18 6.99 -17.97 -9.87
CA ASP A 18 7.80 -19.05 -9.30
C ASP A 18 7.59 -19.23 -7.78
N GLU A 19 8.24 -20.22 -7.17
CA GLU A 19 8.08 -20.51 -5.74
C GLU A 19 8.67 -19.40 -4.85
N GLY A 20 9.75 -18.75 -5.27
CA GLY A 20 10.36 -17.63 -4.54
C GLY A 20 9.49 -16.37 -4.61
N GLU A 21 8.99 -16.04 -5.79
CA GLU A 21 8.06 -14.94 -6.00
C GLU A 21 6.74 -15.16 -5.24
N THR A 22 6.29 -16.42 -5.14
CA THR A 22 5.10 -16.78 -4.36
C THR A 22 5.23 -16.38 -2.89
N LEU A 23 6.40 -16.63 -2.28
CA LEU A 23 6.65 -16.25 -0.88
C LEU A 23 6.65 -14.72 -0.73
N VAL A 24 7.38 -14.02 -1.59
CA VAL A 24 7.46 -12.55 -1.58
C VAL A 24 6.07 -11.92 -1.73
N ILE A 25 5.24 -12.43 -2.63
CA ILE A 25 3.90 -11.90 -2.87
C ILE A 25 2.98 -12.16 -1.67
N ARG A 26 3.11 -13.33 -1.01
CA ARG A 26 2.35 -13.62 0.21
C ARG A 26 2.70 -12.65 1.33
N ASP A 27 3.98 -12.39 1.54
CA ASP A 27 4.46 -11.44 2.54
C ASP A 27 3.92 -10.03 2.24
N LEU A 28 3.98 -9.60 0.98
CA LEU A 28 3.41 -8.31 0.56
C LEU A 28 1.89 -8.23 0.75
N ILE A 29 1.15 -9.32 0.53
CA ILE A 29 -0.30 -9.38 0.79
C ILE A 29 -0.58 -9.25 2.29
N GLU A 30 0.23 -9.90 3.14
CA GLU A 30 0.10 -9.81 4.58
C GLU A 30 0.37 -8.38 5.08
N ASP A 31 1.46 -7.77 4.64
CA ASP A 31 1.81 -6.38 4.96
C ASP A 31 0.73 -5.39 4.48
N ALA A 32 0.24 -5.56 3.26
CA ALA A 32 -0.82 -4.72 2.72
C ALA A 32 -2.12 -4.88 3.53
N SER A 33 -2.46 -6.11 3.92
CA SER A 33 -3.64 -6.41 4.73
C SER A 33 -3.52 -5.76 6.11
N ALA A 34 -2.36 -5.87 6.76
CA ALA A 34 -2.04 -5.25 8.04
C ALA A 34 -2.25 -3.72 8.03
N LEU A 35 -1.71 -3.07 7.00
CA LEU A 35 -1.80 -1.62 6.83
C LEU A 35 -3.23 -1.16 6.56
N ILE A 36 -4.00 -1.91 5.79
CA ILE A 36 -5.40 -1.59 5.52
C ILE A 36 -6.24 -1.78 6.79
N GLU A 37 -6.07 -2.89 7.50
CA GLU A 37 -6.80 -3.15 8.75
C GLU A 37 -6.51 -2.08 9.80
N SER A 38 -5.24 -1.69 9.98
CA SER A 38 -4.87 -0.62 10.91
C SER A 38 -5.44 0.75 10.51
N PHE A 39 -5.54 1.04 9.21
CA PHE A 39 -6.17 2.27 8.71
C PHE A 39 -7.69 2.27 8.88
N CYS A 40 -8.34 1.12 8.67
CA CYS A 40 -9.78 0.93 8.74
C CYS A 40 -10.26 0.69 10.18
N THR A 41 -10.17 1.71 11.03
CA THR A 41 -10.49 1.60 12.46
C THR A 41 -11.96 1.27 12.80
N ARG A 42 -12.88 1.31 11.82
CA ARG A 42 -14.26 0.79 11.99
C ARG A 42 -14.38 -0.70 11.68
N GLY A 43 -13.27 -1.35 11.34
CA GLY A 43 -13.20 -2.72 10.87
C GLY A 43 -13.37 -2.86 9.36
N VAL A 44 -12.83 -3.96 8.83
CA VAL A 44 -13.03 -4.40 7.44
C VAL A 44 -14.24 -5.34 7.39
N PRO A 45 -15.28 -5.06 6.58
CA PRO A 45 -16.47 -5.93 6.50
C PRO A 45 -16.17 -7.36 6.01
N ASN A 46 -17.09 -8.27 6.33
CA ASN A 46 -17.13 -9.62 5.77
C ASN A 46 -18.48 -9.83 5.04
N PRO A 47 -18.51 -10.04 3.71
CA PRO A 47 -17.37 -10.19 2.80
C PRO A 47 -16.53 -8.91 2.61
N VAL A 48 -15.26 -9.05 2.20
CA VAL A 48 -14.37 -7.92 1.90
C VAL A 48 -14.95 -7.12 0.72
N PRO A 49 -15.25 -5.82 0.87
CA PRO A 49 -15.71 -4.99 -0.25
C PRO A 49 -14.67 -4.87 -1.38
N ASP A 50 -15.12 -4.83 -2.63
CA ASP A 50 -14.26 -4.75 -3.82
C ASP A 50 -13.28 -3.57 -3.78
N VAL A 51 -13.67 -2.43 -3.22
CA VAL A 51 -12.82 -1.26 -3.07
C VAL A 51 -11.62 -1.54 -2.15
N ILE A 52 -11.82 -2.33 -1.10
CA ILE A 52 -10.75 -2.72 -0.19
C ILE A 52 -9.81 -3.72 -0.87
N GLN A 53 -10.37 -4.70 -1.58
CA GLN A 53 -9.58 -5.66 -2.38
C GLN A 53 -8.74 -4.95 -3.46
N LEU A 54 -9.32 -3.95 -4.13
CA LEU A 54 -8.64 -3.12 -5.13
C LEU A 54 -7.45 -2.37 -4.54
N VAL A 55 -7.61 -1.76 -3.36
CA VAL A 55 -6.51 -1.05 -2.69
C VAL A 55 -5.41 -2.03 -2.28
N CYS A 56 -5.76 -3.16 -1.66
CA CYS A 56 -4.79 -4.19 -1.30
C CYS A 56 -3.99 -4.65 -2.53
N ARG A 57 -4.68 -4.93 -3.63
CA ARG A 57 -4.05 -5.37 -4.88
C ARG A 57 -3.11 -4.32 -5.45
N ARG A 58 -3.50 -3.04 -5.44
CA ARG A 58 -2.66 -1.93 -5.91
C ARG A 58 -1.41 -1.74 -5.06
N MET A 59 -1.50 -1.93 -3.75
CA MET A 59 -0.35 -1.86 -2.86
C MET A 59 0.68 -2.94 -3.19
N VAL A 60 0.24 -4.19 -3.34
CA VAL A 60 1.10 -5.32 -3.69
C VAL A 60 1.75 -5.11 -5.06
N MET A 61 0.96 -4.81 -6.09
CA MET A 61 1.49 -4.60 -7.45
C MET A 61 2.51 -3.45 -7.51
N ARG A 62 2.30 -2.40 -6.72
CA ARG A 62 3.22 -1.26 -6.66
C ARG A 62 4.54 -1.61 -5.96
N ALA A 63 4.48 -2.40 -4.89
CA ALA A 63 5.68 -2.87 -4.21
C ALA A 63 6.51 -3.78 -5.13
N LEU A 64 5.85 -4.67 -5.88
CA LEU A 64 6.50 -5.50 -6.90
C LEU A 64 7.17 -4.65 -7.99
N ASP A 65 6.46 -3.66 -8.53
CA ASP A 65 6.99 -2.80 -9.59
C ASP A 65 8.25 -2.03 -9.13
N VAL A 66 8.24 -1.47 -7.91
CA VAL A 66 9.40 -0.80 -7.32
C VAL A 66 10.57 -1.77 -7.10
N SER A 67 10.31 -2.99 -6.62
CA SER A 67 11.36 -4.00 -6.46
C SER A 67 12.04 -4.37 -7.78
N SER A 68 11.27 -4.40 -8.88
CA SER A 68 11.77 -4.77 -10.21
C SER A 68 12.53 -3.65 -10.94
N SER A 69 12.19 -2.39 -10.65
CA SER A 69 12.69 -1.22 -11.38
C SER A 69 14.00 -0.65 -10.80
N GLY A 70 14.48 -1.17 -9.67
CA GLY A 70 15.71 -0.69 -9.02
C GLY A 70 15.66 0.79 -8.60
N LEU A 71 14.47 1.39 -8.62
CA LEU A 71 14.24 2.77 -8.20
C LEU A 71 14.33 2.86 -6.67
N PRO A 72 14.86 3.95 -6.11
CA PRO A 72 14.86 4.16 -4.67
C PRO A 72 13.43 4.09 -4.13
N THR A 73 13.23 3.15 -3.22
CA THR A 73 11.99 2.91 -2.47
C THR A 73 11.55 4.18 -1.75
N GLY A 74 10.33 4.68 -2.05
CA GLY A 74 9.76 5.88 -1.41
C GLY A 74 9.69 7.17 -2.22
N LEU A 75 9.84 7.08 -3.53
CA LEU A 75 9.68 8.22 -4.44
C LEU A 75 8.19 8.58 -4.66
N ASP A 76 7.64 9.50 -3.86
CA ASP A 76 6.23 9.90 -3.92
C ASP A 76 5.96 10.99 -4.98
N SER A 77 6.97 11.80 -5.33
CA SER A 77 6.91 12.77 -6.43
C SER A 77 8.31 13.17 -6.89
N VAL A 78 8.52 13.27 -8.20
CA VAL A 78 9.69 13.93 -8.80
C VAL A 78 9.27 15.33 -9.18
N GLN A 79 9.54 16.30 -8.30
CA GLN A 79 9.34 17.71 -8.64
C GLN A 79 10.59 18.22 -9.36
N ASN A 80 10.53 18.23 -10.69
CA ASN A 80 11.62 18.72 -11.53
C ASN A 80 11.51 20.25 -11.62
N SER A 81 12.22 20.96 -10.73
CA SER A 81 12.34 22.42 -10.79
C SER A 81 13.43 22.79 -11.80
N ALA A 82 13.05 23.43 -12.90
CA ALA A 82 13.99 23.98 -13.86
C ALA A 82 14.64 25.25 -13.27
N GLY A 83 15.75 25.09 -12.53
CA GLY A 83 16.58 26.15 -11.94
C GLY A 83 17.73 25.57 -11.09
N PRO A 84 18.81 26.32 -10.79
CA PRO A 84 20.14 25.78 -10.50
C PRO A 84 20.18 24.94 -9.21
N PHE A 85 19.98 23.64 -9.41
CA PHE A 85 20.27 22.51 -8.52
C PHE A 85 19.56 22.51 -7.16
N GLY A 86 18.27 22.19 -7.19
CA GLY A 86 17.56 21.61 -6.05
C GLY A 86 16.68 20.45 -6.49
N GLN A 87 17.17 19.20 -6.40
CA GLN A 87 16.33 18.02 -6.47
C GLN A 87 15.87 17.69 -5.05
N THR A 88 14.65 18.13 -4.68
CA THR A 88 14.07 17.75 -3.39
C THR A 88 13.33 16.42 -3.55
N LEU A 89 13.96 15.35 -3.08
CA LEU A 89 13.31 14.04 -2.94
C LEU A 89 12.46 14.05 -1.67
N GLN A 90 11.15 14.23 -1.80
CA GLN A 90 10.25 14.02 -0.66
C GLN A 90 9.98 12.52 -0.52
N MET A 91 10.69 11.89 0.42
CA MET A 91 10.49 10.49 0.80
C MET A 91 9.44 10.41 1.90
N GLN A 92 8.35 9.66 1.71
CA GLN A 92 7.39 9.41 2.78
C GLN A 92 8.06 8.50 3.82
N SER A 93 8.16 8.97 5.06
CA SER A 93 8.80 8.22 6.16
C SER A 93 8.09 6.87 6.35
N GLY A 94 8.84 5.76 6.26
CA GLY A 94 8.35 4.39 6.30
C GLY A 94 8.38 3.63 4.96
N SER A 95 8.83 4.26 3.87
CA SER A 95 8.83 3.63 2.53
C SER A 95 10.15 2.98 2.11
N THR A 96 11.16 2.90 2.98
CA THR A 96 12.53 2.48 2.62
C THR A 96 12.73 0.97 2.50
N ASP A 97 11.82 0.13 3.02
CA ASP A 97 12.01 -1.33 3.08
C ASP A 97 11.42 -2.12 1.90
N GLY A 98 10.87 -1.47 0.87
CA GLY A 98 10.25 -2.18 -0.26
C GLY A 98 8.92 -2.88 0.07
N GLY A 99 8.47 -2.82 1.32
CA GLY A 99 7.17 -3.29 1.77
C GLY A 99 6.01 -2.47 1.22
N ALA A 100 4.79 -3.00 1.34
CA ALA A 100 3.58 -2.36 0.86
C ALA A 100 3.31 -1.01 1.56
N TRP A 101 2.74 -0.01 0.87
CA TRP A 101 2.36 1.28 1.47
C TRP A 101 1.06 1.87 0.91
N LEU A 102 0.36 2.63 1.75
CA LEU A 102 -0.86 3.35 1.38
C LEU A 102 -0.54 4.72 0.76
N THR A 103 -1.08 4.98 -0.42
CA THR A 103 -1.02 6.32 -1.03
C THR A 103 -2.13 7.24 -0.54
N LYS A 104 -2.03 8.54 -0.81
CA LYS A 104 -3.10 9.52 -0.50
C LYS A 104 -4.43 9.16 -1.18
N VAL A 105 -4.38 8.60 -2.40
CA VAL A 105 -5.56 8.16 -3.15
C VAL A 105 -6.20 6.95 -2.47
N ASP A 106 -5.38 5.95 -2.08
CA ASP A 106 -5.85 4.76 -1.38
C ASP A 106 -6.53 5.13 -0.05
N ARG A 107 -5.90 6.03 0.73
CA ARG A 107 -6.48 6.55 1.98
C ARG A 107 -7.83 7.24 1.76
N LYS A 108 -8.02 7.93 0.63
CA LYS A 108 -9.30 8.57 0.28
C LYS A 108 -10.37 7.51 -0.04
N MET A 109 -10.02 6.44 -0.75
CA MET A 109 -10.92 5.32 -1.05
C MET A 109 -11.34 4.58 0.23
N LEU A 110 -10.41 4.38 1.16
CA LEU A 110 -10.65 3.68 2.42
C LEU A 110 -11.36 4.54 3.49
N ARG A 111 -11.53 5.85 3.25
CA ARG A 111 -12.02 6.81 4.26
C ARG A 111 -13.37 6.42 4.88
N ARG A 112 -14.23 5.72 4.12
CA ARG A 112 -15.53 5.24 4.60
C ARG A 112 -15.43 4.31 5.81
N TRP A 113 -14.36 3.51 5.88
CA TRP A 113 -14.12 2.51 6.93
C TRP A 113 -13.22 3.02 8.05
N ARG A 114 -12.87 4.31 8.04
CA ARG A 114 -12.05 4.94 9.08
C ARG A 114 -12.92 5.73 10.06
N GLY A 115 -12.68 5.55 11.35
CA GLY A 115 -13.25 6.38 12.42
C GLY A 115 -12.61 7.77 12.44
N GLY A 116 -13.40 8.80 12.76
CA GLY A 116 -12.85 10.13 13.01
C GLY A 116 -12.13 10.18 14.35
N ALA A 117 -11.06 10.97 14.43
CA ALA A 117 -10.45 11.36 15.71
C ALA A 117 -10.98 12.74 16.09
N PHE A 118 -11.34 12.92 17.35
CA PHE A 118 -11.74 14.20 17.91
C PHE A 118 -11.00 14.41 19.23
N SER A 119 -10.57 15.66 19.48
CA SER A 119 -9.94 16.01 20.76
C SER A 119 -11.03 16.29 21.79
N ILE A 120 -10.90 15.67 22.96
CA ILE A 120 -11.76 15.94 24.11
C ILE A 120 -10.90 16.73 25.10
N PRO A 121 -11.24 18.00 25.41
CA PRO A 121 -10.54 18.73 26.45
C PRO A 121 -10.79 18.03 27.80
N LEU A 122 -9.72 17.61 28.46
CA LEU A 122 -9.79 17.08 29.83
C LEU A 122 -10.00 18.28 30.78
N LYS A 123 -10.99 18.16 31.66
CA LYS A 123 -11.26 19.12 32.74
C LYS A 123 -10.40 18.84 33.95
#